data_AF-A0A7J5TWD8-F1
#
_entry.id   AF-A0A7J5TWD8-F1
#
_cell.length_a   1.000
_cell.length_b   1.000
_cell.length_c   1.000
_cell.angle_alpha   90.00
_cell.angle_beta   90.00
_cell.angle_gamma   90.00
#
_symmetry.space_group_name_H-M   'P 1'
#
loop_
_entity.id
_entity.type
_entity.pdbx_description
1 polymer ?
#
loop_
_entity_poly.entity_id
_entity_poly.type
_entity_poly.pdbx_seq_one_letter_code
_entity_poly.pdbx_strand_id
1 'polypeptide(L)'
;MTPEHVKCLIIGSGPAGYTAAIYAARANMQPVLYQGAQPGGQLTITTEVDNFPGYPQGVNGPQMMQDLEAQARRFGSDVRYGVVTSVEFEANPGPGRPHRAIVDEKHEITADSIIISTGASAKWLGLPSEMRLNGRGVSACAVCDGFFFRNQDVAIVGAGDTAAEEASYLSNICRKVYMLVRRDQMRASRFMQQRVLSKDNIEVLWNTETLEVLGDEEVNGILIQDTVTGEQRTLDVTGFFVAIGHKPNTDIFKDYLDMDSNGYILTEKGSTRTNIPGVFACGDAQDNVYRQAITAAGTGCMAALDAERYLVTLEMQEHMVA
;
A
#
# COMPACT_ATOMS: atom_id res chain seq x y z
N MET A 1 9.22 -29.75 18.13
CA MET A 1 8.25 -30.09 17.08
C MET A 1 8.91 -29.75 15.76
N THR A 2 8.77 -30.58 14.74
CA THR A 2 9.24 -30.23 13.40
C THR A 2 8.41 -29.05 12.90
N PRO A 3 9.01 -27.94 12.45
CA PRO A 3 8.26 -26.80 11.95
C PRO A 3 7.42 -27.22 10.74
N GLU A 4 6.25 -26.59 10.57
CA GLU A 4 5.42 -26.79 9.38
C GLU A 4 6.21 -26.39 8.14
N HIS A 5 6.04 -27.12 7.04
CA HIS A 5 6.72 -26.83 5.77
C HIS A 5 5.70 -26.67 4.65
N VAL A 6 5.85 -25.63 3.84
CA VAL A 6 4.95 -25.30 2.71
C VAL A 6 5.76 -24.95 1.46
N LYS A 7 5.22 -25.20 0.27
CA LYS A 7 5.90 -24.82 -0.98
C LYS A 7 5.92 -23.30 -1.20
N CYS A 8 4.82 -22.63 -0.85
CA CYS A 8 4.63 -21.21 -1.09
C CYS A 8 3.94 -20.53 0.10
N LEU A 9 4.66 -19.61 0.73
CA LEU A 9 4.14 -18.75 1.79
C LEU A 9 3.88 -17.35 1.25
N ILE A 10 2.69 -16.81 1.49
CA ILE A 10 2.30 -15.45 1.11
C ILE A 10 2.10 -14.63 2.38
N ILE A 11 2.78 -13.50 2.48
CA ILE A 11 2.73 -12.62 3.65
C ILE A 11 1.96 -11.35 3.27
N GLY A 12 0.73 -11.22 3.77
CA GLY A 12 -0.16 -10.08 3.49
C GLY A 12 -1.40 -10.49 2.70
N SER A 13 -2.50 -9.78 2.97
CA SER A 13 -3.84 -10.08 2.43
C SER A 13 -4.47 -8.91 1.66
N GLY A 14 -3.66 -8.01 1.11
CA GLY A 14 -4.15 -7.01 0.16
C GLY A 14 -4.50 -7.62 -1.21
N PRO A 15 -4.87 -6.78 -2.21
CA PRO A 15 -5.12 -7.22 -3.58
C PRO A 15 -3.95 -8.01 -4.19
N ALA A 16 -2.71 -7.61 -3.88
CA ALA A 16 -1.50 -8.31 -4.30
C ALA A 16 -1.45 -9.75 -3.74
N GLY A 17 -1.63 -9.91 -2.42
CA GLY A 17 -1.56 -11.21 -1.74
C GLY A 17 -2.65 -12.17 -2.19
N TYR A 18 -3.91 -11.71 -2.28
CA TYR A 18 -4.99 -12.57 -2.76
C TYR A 18 -4.85 -12.93 -4.24
N THR A 19 -4.38 -12.00 -5.09
CA THR A 19 -4.11 -12.34 -6.49
C THR A 19 -2.98 -13.36 -6.60
N ALA A 20 -1.91 -13.21 -5.82
CA ALA A 20 -0.84 -14.20 -5.77
C ALA A 20 -1.36 -15.58 -5.32
N ALA A 21 -2.20 -15.62 -4.28
CA ALA A 21 -2.80 -16.86 -3.78
C ALA A 21 -3.67 -17.55 -4.83
N ILE A 22 -4.51 -16.80 -5.55
CA ILE A 22 -5.35 -17.33 -6.63
C ILE A 22 -4.50 -18.02 -7.71
N TYR A 23 -3.42 -17.37 -8.16
CA TYR A 23 -2.56 -17.92 -9.20
C TYR A 23 -1.74 -19.11 -8.70
N ALA A 24 -1.14 -19.00 -7.50
CA ALA A 24 -0.35 -20.07 -6.90
C ALA A 24 -1.19 -21.34 -6.63
N ALA A 25 -2.42 -21.17 -6.12
CA ALA A 25 -3.33 -22.29 -5.89
C ALA A 25 -3.71 -23.00 -7.20
N ARG A 26 -3.97 -22.24 -8.27
CA ARG A 26 -4.25 -22.79 -9.61
C ARG A 26 -3.05 -23.48 -10.25
N ALA A 27 -1.83 -23.10 -9.87
CA ALA A 27 -0.60 -23.76 -10.25
C ALA A 27 -0.24 -24.96 -9.35
N ASN A 28 -1.15 -25.38 -8.44
CA ASN A 28 -0.94 -26.49 -7.51
C ASN A 28 0.25 -26.28 -6.55
N MET A 29 0.60 -25.03 -6.25
CA MET A 29 1.63 -24.67 -5.26
C MET A 29 1.12 -24.79 -3.81
N GLN A 30 -0.17 -25.07 -3.60
CA GLN A 30 -0.82 -25.18 -2.28
C GLN A 30 -0.44 -24.02 -1.33
N PRO A 31 -0.70 -22.75 -1.73
CA PRO A 31 -0.20 -21.60 -1.00
C PRO A 31 -0.85 -21.46 0.37
N VAL A 32 -0.03 -21.12 1.37
CA VAL A 32 -0.49 -20.63 2.67
C VAL A 32 -0.33 -19.11 2.70
N LEU A 33 -1.41 -18.39 2.99
CA LEU A 33 -1.42 -16.93 3.11
C LEU A 33 -1.69 -16.52 4.55
N TYR A 34 -0.81 -15.70 5.12
CA TYR A 34 -1.06 -15.03 6.41
C TYR A 34 -1.59 -13.62 6.21
N GLN A 35 -2.74 -13.34 6.82
CA GLN A 35 -3.48 -12.11 6.57
C GLN A 35 -2.84 -10.86 7.17
N GLY A 36 -2.06 -11.01 8.25
CA GLY A 36 -1.51 -9.89 9.00
C GLY A 36 -2.53 -9.24 9.93
N ALA A 37 -2.14 -8.11 10.53
CA ALA A 37 -2.93 -7.42 11.56
C ALA A 37 -4.20 -6.76 11.01
N GLN A 38 -4.22 -6.45 9.71
CA GLN A 38 -5.38 -5.90 9.01
C GLN A 38 -5.73 -6.79 7.81
N PRO A 39 -6.54 -7.85 8.02
CA PRO A 39 -7.05 -8.68 6.93
C PRO A 39 -7.71 -7.84 5.84
N GLY A 40 -7.34 -8.05 4.58
CA GLY A 40 -7.80 -7.26 3.43
C GLY A 40 -6.98 -6.00 3.14
N GLY A 41 -6.07 -5.60 4.04
CA GLY A 41 -5.21 -4.43 3.85
C GLY A 41 -5.96 -3.09 3.78
N GLN A 42 -5.35 -2.08 3.17
CA GLN A 42 -5.86 -0.70 3.18
C GLN A 42 -7.27 -0.52 2.59
N LEU A 43 -7.71 -1.40 1.67
CA LEU A 43 -9.05 -1.27 1.10
C LEU A 43 -10.16 -1.55 2.14
N THR A 44 -9.86 -2.14 3.30
CA THR A 44 -10.89 -2.33 4.33
C THR A 44 -11.27 -1.06 5.07
N ILE A 45 -10.51 0.02 4.89
CA ILE A 45 -10.81 1.33 5.46
C ILE A 45 -11.28 2.35 4.41
N THR A 46 -11.52 1.91 3.17
CA THR A 46 -12.17 2.74 2.15
C THR A 46 -13.64 2.39 1.98
N THR A 47 -14.46 3.40 1.67
CA THR A 47 -15.91 3.28 1.50
C THR A 47 -16.30 2.83 0.10
N GLU A 48 -15.71 3.41 -0.95
CA GLU A 48 -16.09 3.16 -2.34
C GLU A 48 -14.84 3.00 -3.23
N VAL A 49 -14.88 2.02 -4.13
CA VAL A 49 -13.83 1.69 -5.09
C VAL A 49 -14.43 1.67 -6.49
N ASP A 50 -14.20 2.74 -7.25
CA ASP A 50 -14.71 2.90 -8.63
C ASP A 50 -13.66 2.66 -9.71
N ASN A 51 -12.39 2.51 -9.33
CA ASN A 51 -11.27 2.41 -10.26
C ASN A 51 -10.71 0.98 -10.39
N PHE A 52 -11.34 -0.01 -9.77
CA PHE A 52 -10.99 -1.41 -9.96
C PHE A 52 -11.85 -2.05 -11.07
N PRO A 53 -11.25 -2.46 -12.20
CA PRO A 53 -12.02 -2.99 -13.33
C PRO A 53 -12.71 -4.31 -12.97
N GLY A 54 -13.98 -4.44 -13.36
CA GLY A 54 -14.83 -5.59 -13.05
C GLY A 54 -16.03 -5.27 -12.16
N TYR A 55 -16.00 -4.11 -11.49
CA TYR A 55 -17.12 -3.59 -10.70
C TYR A 55 -17.72 -2.35 -11.39
N PRO A 56 -18.61 -2.52 -12.40
CA PRO A 56 -19.12 -1.41 -13.22
C PRO A 56 -20.04 -0.43 -12.49
N GLN A 57 -20.43 -0.73 -11.24
CA GLN A 57 -21.27 0.11 -10.38
C GLN A 57 -20.51 0.52 -9.11
N GLY A 58 -19.17 0.43 -9.12
CA GLY A 58 -18.37 0.55 -7.92
C GLY A 58 -18.55 -0.65 -6.98
N VAL A 59 -17.74 -0.69 -5.93
CA VAL A 59 -17.84 -1.67 -4.86
C VAL A 59 -17.31 -1.07 -3.55
N ASN A 60 -17.87 -1.48 -2.43
CA ASN A 60 -17.32 -1.14 -1.13
C ASN A 60 -15.97 -1.85 -0.91
N GLY A 61 -14.98 -1.14 -0.38
CA GLY A 61 -13.61 -1.67 -0.20
C GLY A 61 -13.55 -2.99 0.57
N PRO A 62 -14.14 -3.08 1.79
CA PRO A 62 -14.31 -4.35 2.51
C PRO A 62 -14.95 -5.47 1.69
N GLN A 63 -16.03 -5.19 0.94
CA GLN A 63 -16.70 -6.19 0.11
C GLN A 63 -15.77 -6.72 -1.00
N MET A 64 -15.03 -5.83 -1.67
CA MET A 64 -14.05 -6.23 -2.68
C MET A 64 -12.98 -7.16 -2.10
N MET A 65 -12.50 -6.90 -0.89
CA MET A 65 -11.52 -7.76 -0.24
C MET A 65 -12.10 -9.12 0.16
N GLN A 66 -13.36 -9.17 0.57
CA GLN A 66 -14.06 -10.44 0.82
C GLN A 66 -14.23 -11.26 -0.46
N ASP A 67 -14.56 -10.61 -1.58
CA ASP A 67 -14.69 -11.28 -2.88
C ASP A 67 -13.35 -11.90 -3.32
N LEU A 68 -12.24 -11.16 -3.16
CA LEU A 68 -10.89 -11.65 -3.46
C LEU A 68 -10.48 -12.81 -2.54
N GLU A 69 -10.75 -12.71 -1.23
CA GLU A 69 -10.51 -13.81 -0.30
C GLU A 69 -11.31 -15.06 -0.68
N ALA A 70 -12.60 -14.89 -0.97
CA ALA A 70 -13.48 -15.98 -1.38
C ALA A 70 -12.98 -16.66 -2.67
N GLN A 71 -12.47 -15.87 -3.62
CA GLN A 71 -11.86 -16.41 -4.84
C GLN A 71 -10.57 -17.20 -4.54
N ALA A 72 -9.70 -16.68 -3.67
CA ALA A 72 -8.48 -17.39 -3.26
C ALA A 72 -8.79 -18.73 -2.58
N ARG A 73 -9.73 -18.73 -1.62
CA ARG A 73 -10.19 -19.95 -0.92
C ARG A 73 -10.85 -20.95 -1.86
N ARG A 74 -11.67 -20.49 -2.82
CA ARG A 74 -12.33 -21.34 -3.83
C ARG A 74 -11.33 -22.18 -4.64
N PHE A 75 -10.14 -21.65 -4.92
CA PHE A 75 -9.09 -22.37 -5.64
C PHE A 75 -8.18 -23.22 -4.73
N GLY A 76 -8.43 -23.24 -3.42
CA GLY A 76 -7.69 -24.06 -2.46
C GLY A 76 -6.54 -23.36 -1.74
N SER A 77 -6.50 -22.02 -1.75
CA SER A 77 -5.54 -21.30 -0.90
C SER A 77 -5.89 -21.47 0.57
N ASP A 78 -4.90 -21.79 1.39
CA ASP A 78 -5.05 -21.84 2.84
C ASP A 78 -4.80 -20.44 3.42
N VAL A 79 -5.88 -19.69 3.64
CA VAL A 79 -5.84 -18.32 4.16
C VAL A 79 -6.04 -18.35 5.68
N ARG A 80 -5.03 -17.89 6.40
CA ARG A 80 -4.92 -17.93 7.86
C ARG A 80 -4.81 -16.53 8.44
N TYR A 81 -5.45 -16.33 9.58
CA TYR A 81 -5.17 -15.18 10.42
C TYR A 81 -3.84 -15.39 11.15
N GLY A 82 -3.09 -14.31 11.33
CA GLY A 82 -1.79 -14.31 12.00
C GLY A 82 -0.83 -13.29 11.37
N VAL A 83 0.13 -12.82 12.16
CA VAL A 83 1.12 -11.83 11.74
C VAL A 83 2.47 -12.53 11.62
N VAL A 84 3.10 -12.45 10.46
CA VAL A 84 4.52 -12.84 10.36
C VAL A 84 5.35 -11.77 11.07
N THR A 85 5.95 -12.13 12.20
CA THR A 85 6.67 -11.23 13.09
C THR A 85 8.17 -11.20 12.83
N SER A 86 8.72 -12.26 12.24
CA SER A 86 10.12 -12.30 11.81
C SER A 86 10.34 -13.31 10.69
N VAL A 87 11.45 -13.15 9.99
CA VAL A 87 11.90 -14.05 8.92
C VAL A 87 13.38 -14.35 9.05
N GLU A 88 13.79 -15.47 8.47
CA GLU A 88 15.17 -15.84 8.22
C GLU A 88 15.25 -16.37 6.78
N PHE A 89 15.88 -15.59 5.90
CA PHE A 89 16.00 -15.97 4.50
C PHE A 89 17.35 -16.66 4.26
N GLU A 90 17.29 -17.91 3.81
CA GLU A 90 18.46 -18.64 3.32
C GLU A 90 19.09 -17.92 2.12
N ALA A 91 20.40 -17.66 2.19
CA ALA A 91 21.14 -16.95 1.16
C ALA A 91 21.41 -17.82 -0.07
N ASN A 92 21.52 -19.14 0.12
CA ASN A 92 21.69 -20.11 -0.96
C ASN A 92 20.61 -21.19 -0.88
N PRO A 93 19.33 -20.84 -1.14
CA PRO A 93 18.24 -21.78 -0.99
C PRO A 93 18.39 -22.92 -1.99
N GLY A 94 17.76 -24.05 -1.69
CA GLY A 94 17.92 -25.28 -2.44
C GLY A 94 17.11 -26.41 -1.82
N PRO A 95 17.19 -27.62 -2.41
CA PRO A 95 16.61 -28.81 -1.83
C PRO A 95 16.94 -28.96 -0.34
N GLY A 96 15.92 -28.98 0.52
CA GLY A 96 16.08 -29.10 1.98
C GLY A 96 16.70 -27.89 2.68
N ARG A 97 16.85 -26.74 2.01
CA ARG A 97 17.30 -25.46 2.58
C ARG A 97 16.24 -24.37 2.39
N PRO A 98 15.09 -24.48 3.09
CA PRO A 98 13.98 -23.55 2.93
C PRO A 98 14.24 -22.22 3.66
N HIS A 99 13.48 -21.20 3.28
CA HIS A 99 13.35 -19.98 4.08
C HIS A 99 12.48 -20.24 5.31
N ARG A 100 12.55 -19.36 6.31
CA ARG A 100 11.82 -19.50 7.58
C ARG A 100 11.09 -18.21 7.93
N ALA A 101 9.94 -18.36 8.57
CA ALA A 101 9.14 -17.27 9.12
C ALA A 101 8.56 -17.68 10.48
N ILE A 102 8.41 -16.70 11.37
CA ILE A 102 7.72 -16.88 12.65
C ILE A 102 6.42 -16.10 12.61
N VAL A 103 5.32 -16.77 12.94
CA VAL A 103 3.98 -16.22 13.02
C VAL A 103 3.61 -16.03 14.50
N ASP A 104 3.08 -14.84 14.82
CA ASP A 104 2.62 -14.45 16.16
C ASP A 104 3.66 -14.73 17.27
N GLU A 105 4.95 -14.58 16.94
CA GLU A 105 6.12 -14.85 17.81
C GLU A 105 6.21 -16.30 18.34
N LYS A 106 5.45 -17.24 17.77
CA LYS A 106 5.25 -18.58 18.35
C LYS A 106 5.36 -19.71 17.36
N HIS A 107 4.72 -19.58 16.20
CA HIS A 107 4.62 -20.66 15.23
C HIS A 107 5.67 -20.50 14.14
N GLU A 108 6.60 -21.43 14.07
CA GLU A 108 7.60 -21.46 13.01
C GLU A 108 7.04 -22.19 11.78
N ILE A 109 7.17 -21.56 10.62
CA ILE A 109 6.85 -22.13 9.32
C ILE A 109 8.07 -21.99 8.39
N THR A 110 8.33 -23.02 7.61
CA THR A 110 9.37 -23.03 6.59
C THR A 110 8.75 -23.05 5.20
N ALA A 111 9.39 -22.38 4.24
CA ALA A 111 8.87 -22.32 2.88
C ALA A 111 9.96 -22.35 1.81
N ASP A 112 9.71 -23.08 0.73
CA ASP A 112 10.60 -23.09 -0.44
C ASP A 112 10.58 -21.73 -1.16
N SER A 113 9.41 -21.09 -1.20
CA SER A 113 9.22 -19.75 -1.76
C SER A 113 8.38 -18.85 -0.84
N ILE A 114 8.71 -17.55 -0.83
CA ILE A 114 8.00 -16.53 -0.06
C ILE A 114 7.59 -15.37 -0.97
N ILE A 115 6.32 -15.00 -0.94
CA ILE A 115 5.78 -13.80 -1.61
C ILE A 115 5.41 -12.76 -0.55
N ILE A 116 6.11 -11.63 -0.57
CA ILE A 116 5.89 -10.49 0.32
C ILE A 116 4.89 -9.54 -0.34
N SER A 117 3.73 -9.39 0.30
CA SER A 117 2.61 -8.54 -0.13
C SER A 117 2.07 -7.69 1.02
N THR A 118 2.96 -7.28 1.92
CA THR A 118 2.62 -6.58 3.18
C THR A 118 2.13 -5.14 2.97
N GLY A 119 2.27 -4.61 1.74
CA GLY A 119 1.82 -3.29 1.35
C GLY A 119 2.59 -2.16 2.01
N ALA A 120 2.02 -0.97 1.95
CA ALA A 120 2.46 0.20 2.69
C ALA A 120 1.29 0.76 3.51
N SER A 121 1.58 1.66 4.44
CA SER A 121 0.58 2.38 5.23
C SER A 121 0.71 3.87 4.95
N ALA A 122 -0.40 4.56 4.67
CA ALA A 122 -0.40 6.01 4.56
C ALA A 122 0.06 6.66 5.88
N LYS A 123 0.85 7.73 5.79
CA LYS A 123 1.21 8.55 6.95
C LYS A 123 0.10 9.58 7.18
N TRP A 124 -0.32 9.70 8.43
CA TRP A 124 -1.38 10.61 8.88
C TRP A 124 -0.80 11.70 9.77
N LEU A 125 -1.53 12.80 9.95
CA LEU A 125 -1.14 13.87 10.89
C LEU A 125 -1.30 13.44 12.34
N GLY A 126 -2.17 12.47 12.61
CA GLY A 126 -2.47 11.97 13.95
C GLY A 126 -3.51 12.81 14.68
N LEU A 127 -4.35 13.55 13.94
CA LEU A 127 -5.41 14.35 14.54
C LEU A 127 -6.61 13.46 14.90
N PRO A 128 -7.22 13.59 16.09
CA PRO A 128 -8.43 12.84 16.42
C PRO A 128 -9.57 13.08 15.42
N SER A 129 -9.70 14.30 14.91
CA SER A 129 -10.68 14.66 13.88
C SER A 129 -10.41 14.04 12.51
N GLU A 130 -9.13 13.92 12.12
CA GLU A 130 -8.69 13.23 10.90
C GLU A 130 -9.11 11.75 10.95
N MET A 131 -8.87 11.07 12.07
CA MET A 131 -9.30 9.67 12.23
C MET A 131 -10.82 9.52 12.23
N ARG A 132 -11.54 10.44 12.87
CA ARG A 132 -13.01 10.42 12.96
C ARG A 132 -13.67 10.57 11.59
N LEU A 133 -13.13 11.42 10.73
CA LEU A 133 -13.71 11.77 9.42
C LEU A 133 -13.06 11.01 8.24
N ASN A 134 -12.21 10.02 8.51
CA ASN A 134 -11.60 9.16 7.48
C ASN A 134 -12.68 8.44 6.66
N GLY A 135 -12.59 8.54 5.32
CA GLY A 135 -13.61 8.04 4.39
C GLY A 135 -14.89 8.89 4.32
N ARG A 136 -14.96 10.01 5.05
CA ARG A 136 -16.09 10.96 5.12
C ARG A 136 -15.64 12.39 4.86
N GLY A 137 -14.85 12.56 3.80
CA GLY A 137 -14.21 13.82 3.42
C GLY A 137 -12.71 13.89 3.74
N VAL A 138 -12.18 13.01 4.60
CA VAL A 138 -10.73 12.85 4.80
C VAL A 138 -10.21 11.66 3.96
N SER A 139 -9.12 11.89 3.22
CA SER A 139 -8.49 10.87 2.37
C SER A 139 -6.96 10.98 2.38
N ALA A 140 -6.28 9.87 2.12
CA ALA A 140 -4.83 9.82 1.87
C ALA A 140 -4.47 9.49 0.40
N CYS A 141 -5.45 9.50 -0.50
CA CYS A 141 -5.26 9.18 -1.92
C CYS A 141 -6.11 10.10 -2.80
N ALA A 142 -5.50 11.18 -3.33
CA ALA A 142 -6.19 12.07 -4.25
C ALA A 142 -6.69 11.36 -5.52
N VAL A 143 -5.92 10.40 -6.05
CA VAL A 143 -6.28 9.65 -7.27
C VAL A 143 -7.53 8.79 -7.06
N CYS A 144 -7.70 8.25 -5.86
CA CYS A 144 -8.83 7.41 -5.48
C CYS A 144 -10.10 8.25 -5.35
N ASP A 145 -10.05 9.32 -4.53
CA ASP A 145 -11.27 9.97 -4.06
C ASP A 145 -11.51 11.36 -4.69
N GLY A 146 -10.51 11.94 -5.36
CA GLY A 146 -10.60 13.29 -5.91
C GLY A 146 -11.76 13.49 -6.87
N PHE A 147 -12.21 12.43 -7.55
CA PHE A 147 -13.38 12.45 -8.43
C PHE A 147 -14.67 12.89 -7.72
N PHE A 148 -14.87 12.47 -6.46
CA PHE A 148 -16.08 12.78 -5.67
C PHE A 148 -16.16 14.26 -5.27
N PHE A 149 -15.05 15.00 -5.33
CA PHE A 149 -14.96 16.42 -4.98
C PHE A 149 -14.99 17.35 -6.20
N ARG A 150 -15.51 16.87 -7.33
CA ARG A 150 -15.64 17.66 -8.56
C ARG A 150 -16.36 18.99 -8.31
N ASN A 151 -15.77 20.08 -8.77
CA ASN A 151 -16.25 21.46 -8.58
C ASN A 151 -16.37 21.92 -7.11
N GLN A 152 -15.77 21.21 -6.16
CA GLN A 152 -15.75 21.58 -4.74
C GLN A 152 -14.39 22.18 -4.34
N ASP A 153 -14.30 22.75 -3.14
CA ASP A 153 -13.06 23.26 -2.58
C ASP A 153 -12.47 22.24 -1.63
N VAL A 154 -11.19 21.93 -1.83
CA VAL A 154 -10.47 20.91 -1.06
C VAL A 154 -9.18 21.47 -0.50
N ALA A 155 -8.70 20.86 0.58
CA ALA A 155 -7.37 21.11 1.11
C ALA A 155 -6.50 19.86 0.96
N ILE A 156 -5.20 20.05 0.75
CA ILE A 156 -4.20 18.99 0.70
C ILE A 156 -3.00 19.37 1.54
N VAL A 157 -2.56 18.46 2.42
CA VAL A 157 -1.38 18.65 3.29
C VAL A 157 -0.18 17.91 2.72
N GLY A 158 0.92 18.62 2.54
CA GLY A 158 2.18 18.02 2.13
C GLY A 158 3.07 18.98 1.35
N ALA A 159 4.34 18.60 1.18
CA ALA A 159 5.35 19.46 0.58
C ALA A 159 6.35 18.74 -0.33
N GLY A 160 6.22 17.42 -0.49
CA GLY A 160 7.07 16.60 -1.36
C GLY A 160 6.49 16.48 -2.77
N ASP A 161 7.17 15.74 -3.65
CA ASP A 161 6.72 15.51 -5.02
C ASP A 161 5.33 14.87 -5.05
N THR A 162 5.05 13.88 -4.19
CA THR A 162 3.70 13.27 -4.07
C THR A 162 2.61 14.31 -3.79
N ALA A 163 2.84 15.24 -2.85
CA ALA A 163 1.86 16.27 -2.53
C ALA A 163 1.65 17.23 -3.70
N ALA A 164 2.72 17.59 -4.41
CA ALA A 164 2.64 18.45 -5.58
C ALA A 164 1.91 17.78 -6.76
N GLU A 165 2.15 16.48 -6.98
CA GLU A 165 1.44 15.67 -7.98
C GLU A 165 -0.05 15.55 -7.65
N GLU A 166 -0.38 15.20 -6.41
CA GLU A 166 -1.76 15.06 -5.96
C GLU A 166 -2.52 16.39 -5.96
N ALA A 167 -1.90 17.48 -5.52
CA ALA A 167 -2.47 18.82 -5.62
C ALA A 167 -2.74 19.20 -7.09
N SER A 168 -1.79 18.90 -7.98
CA SER A 168 -1.94 19.13 -9.41
C SER A 168 -3.04 18.25 -10.02
N TYR A 169 -3.22 17.02 -9.55
CA TYR A 169 -4.30 16.13 -9.96
C TYR A 169 -5.67 16.69 -9.53
N LEU A 170 -5.82 17.03 -8.26
CA LEU A 170 -7.04 17.65 -7.71
C LEU A 170 -7.39 18.95 -8.43
N SER A 171 -6.40 19.75 -8.83
CA SER A 171 -6.63 21.00 -9.57
C SER A 171 -7.36 20.82 -10.90
N ASN A 172 -7.31 19.62 -11.50
CA ASN A 172 -8.03 19.33 -12.74
C ASN A 172 -9.50 18.95 -12.51
N ILE A 173 -9.91 18.72 -11.26
CA ILE A 173 -11.22 18.16 -10.89
C ILE A 173 -11.99 19.12 -9.98
N CYS A 174 -11.31 19.68 -8.98
CA CYS A 174 -11.86 20.55 -7.95
C CYS A 174 -11.92 22.01 -8.41
N ARG A 175 -12.80 22.80 -7.78
CA ARG A 175 -12.91 24.24 -8.04
C ARG A 175 -11.70 25.00 -7.48
N LYS A 176 -11.26 24.66 -6.26
CA LYS A 176 -10.08 25.24 -5.62
C LYS A 176 -9.35 24.18 -4.79
N VAL A 177 -8.02 24.27 -4.74
CA VAL A 177 -7.17 23.42 -3.93
C VAL A 177 -6.30 24.29 -3.02
N TYR A 178 -6.48 24.17 -1.71
CA TYR A 178 -5.59 24.78 -0.72
C TYR A 178 -4.45 23.80 -0.40
N MET A 179 -3.23 24.11 -0.82
CA MET A 179 -2.06 23.28 -0.51
C MET A 179 -1.36 23.81 0.74
N LEU A 180 -1.44 23.05 1.82
CA LEU A 180 -0.93 23.41 3.14
C LEU A 180 0.51 22.91 3.28
N VAL A 181 1.45 23.86 3.38
CA VAL A 181 2.88 23.59 3.53
C VAL A 181 3.33 24.13 4.89
N ARG A 182 3.79 23.24 5.77
CA ARG A 182 4.20 23.58 7.15
C ARG A 182 5.39 24.54 7.26
N ARG A 183 6.11 24.79 6.17
CA ARG A 183 7.29 25.67 6.12
C ARG A 183 7.10 26.71 5.03
N ASP A 184 8.05 27.62 4.91
CA ASP A 184 8.16 28.64 3.87
C ASP A 184 8.68 28.10 2.53
N GLN A 185 8.95 26.79 2.46
CA GLN A 185 9.47 26.12 1.26
C GLN A 185 8.94 24.69 1.09
N MET A 186 8.78 24.27 -0.16
CA MET A 186 8.51 22.88 -0.53
C MET A 186 9.80 22.05 -0.56
N ARG A 187 9.65 20.73 -0.36
CA ARG A 187 10.70 19.73 -0.61
C ARG A 187 10.60 19.12 -2.01
N ALA A 188 9.48 19.30 -2.69
CA ALA A 188 9.27 18.85 -4.06
C ALA A 188 10.37 19.35 -4.99
N SER A 189 10.65 18.61 -6.05
CA SER A 189 11.52 19.01 -7.15
C SER A 189 11.07 20.35 -7.75
N ARG A 190 12.01 21.12 -8.30
CA ARG A 190 11.71 22.44 -8.90
C ARG A 190 10.62 22.37 -9.97
N PHE A 191 10.63 21.31 -10.76
CA PHE A 191 9.61 21.07 -11.80
C PHE A 191 8.22 20.86 -11.19
N MET A 192 8.10 20.06 -10.13
CA MET A 192 6.83 19.86 -9.42
C MET A 192 6.36 21.13 -8.71
N GLN A 193 7.25 21.89 -8.09
CA GLN A 193 6.90 23.20 -7.53
C GLN A 193 6.33 24.13 -8.61
N GLN A 194 6.98 24.22 -9.77
CA GLN A 194 6.50 25.03 -10.88
C GLN A 194 5.14 24.56 -11.39
N ARG A 195 4.92 23.24 -11.47
CA ARG A 195 3.63 22.67 -11.86
C ARG A 195 2.51 23.13 -10.94
N VAL A 196 2.71 23.08 -9.62
CA VAL A 196 1.75 23.59 -8.63
C VAL A 196 1.54 25.10 -8.77
N LEU A 197 2.63 25.87 -8.77
CA LEU A 197 2.57 27.34 -8.81
C LEU A 197 2.00 27.91 -10.12
N SER A 198 1.99 27.11 -11.19
CA SER A 198 1.40 27.49 -12.49
C SER A 198 -0.13 27.31 -12.58
N LYS A 199 -0.76 26.74 -11.54
CA LYS A 199 -2.19 26.45 -11.52
C LYS A 199 -2.96 27.58 -10.84
N ASP A 200 -3.84 28.24 -11.58
CA ASP A 200 -4.62 29.39 -11.08
C ASP A 200 -5.57 29.05 -9.91
N ASN A 201 -5.97 27.78 -9.79
CA ASN A 201 -6.89 27.32 -8.74
C ASN A 201 -6.19 26.58 -7.59
N ILE A 202 -4.85 26.56 -7.55
CA ILE A 202 -4.11 26.10 -6.37
C ILE A 202 -3.64 27.32 -5.58
N GLU A 203 -4.08 27.42 -4.33
CA GLU A 203 -3.56 28.39 -3.37
C GLU A 203 -2.59 27.68 -2.42
N VAL A 204 -1.30 28.01 -2.50
CA VAL A 204 -0.30 27.47 -1.59
C VAL A 204 -0.27 28.31 -0.31
N LEU A 205 -0.57 27.66 0.81
CA LEU A 205 -0.52 28.24 2.14
C LEU A 205 0.77 27.80 2.83
N TRP A 206 1.78 28.67 2.74
CA TRP A 206 3.08 28.50 3.39
C TRP A 206 2.98 28.65 4.90
N ASN A 207 3.94 28.10 5.63
CA ASN A 207 4.01 28.15 7.09
C ASN A 207 2.67 27.77 7.75
N THR A 208 1.94 26.81 7.19
CA THR A 208 0.58 26.50 7.64
C THR A 208 0.49 25.05 8.08
N GLU A 209 -0.07 24.80 9.25
CA GLU A 209 -0.44 23.47 9.72
C GLU A 209 -1.93 23.36 10.06
N THR A 210 -2.47 22.16 9.92
CA THR A 210 -3.86 21.85 10.28
C THR A 210 -3.93 21.49 11.76
N LEU A 211 -4.81 22.16 12.50
CA LEU A 211 -5.09 21.87 13.90
C LEU A 211 -6.27 20.91 14.05
N GLU A 212 -7.29 21.08 13.21
CA GLU A 212 -8.50 20.28 13.28
C GLU A 212 -9.19 20.15 11.91
N VAL A 213 -9.74 18.97 11.63
CA VAL A 213 -10.70 18.77 10.54
C VAL A 213 -12.11 18.95 11.10
N LEU A 214 -12.86 19.91 10.57
CA LEU A 214 -14.18 20.31 11.06
C LEU A 214 -15.29 19.54 10.33
N GLY A 215 -16.38 19.28 11.04
CA GLY A 215 -17.55 18.56 10.54
C GLY A 215 -18.04 17.49 11.50
N ASP A 216 -19.35 17.24 11.52
CA ASP A 216 -19.97 16.24 12.39
C ASP A 216 -19.92 14.84 11.76
N GLU A 217 -20.61 14.67 10.63
CA GLU A 217 -20.64 13.42 9.86
C GLU A 217 -19.67 13.43 8.67
N GLU A 218 -19.54 14.57 8.00
CA GLU A 218 -18.67 14.79 6.86
C GLU A 218 -17.87 16.09 7.03
N VAL A 219 -16.72 16.18 6.36
CA VAL A 219 -15.87 17.38 6.38
C VAL A 219 -16.63 18.59 5.81
N ASN A 220 -16.66 19.68 6.58
CA ASN A 220 -17.19 20.98 6.13
C ASN A 220 -16.20 22.14 6.28
N GLY A 221 -15.02 21.88 6.84
CA GLY A 221 -13.94 22.85 6.92
C GLY A 221 -12.70 22.31 7.61
N ILE A 222 -11.69 23.15 7.72
CA ILE A 222 -10.48 22.88 8.50
C ILE A 222 -10.08 24.11 9.31
N LEU A 223 -9.63 23.89 10.54
CA LEU A 223 -8.94 24.90 11.34
C LEU A 223 -7.44 24.80 11.05
N ILE A 224 -6.86 25.90 10.59
CA ILE A 224 -5.45 26.00 10.28
C ILE A 224 -4.77 27.08 11.11
N GLN A 225 -3.47 26.94 11.31
CA GLN A 225 -2.64 27.89 12.01
C GLN A 225 -1.39 28.23 11.18
N ASP A 226 -1.08 29.52 11.13
CA ASP A 226 0.23 29.98 10.66
C ASP A 226 1.29 29.69 11.74
N THR A 227 2.29 28.89 11.41
CA THR A 227 3.34 28.42 12.31
C THR A 227 4.35 29.51 12.71
N VAL A 228 4.31 30.67 12.07
CA VAL A 228 5.18 31.83 12.34
C VAL A 228 4.45 32.87 13.18
N THR A 229 3.23 33.24 12.79
CA THR A 229 2.45 34.30 13.48
C THR A 229 1.57 33.75 14.59
N GLY A 230 1.23 32.47 14.55
CA GLY A 230 0.26 31.84 15.43
C GLY A 230 -1.20 32.14 15.07
N GLU A 231 -1.46 32.94 14.03
CA GLU A 231 -2.81 33.29 13.58
C GLU A 231 -3.57 32.04 13.15
N GLN A 232 -4.81 31.92 13.62
CA GLN A 232 -5.70 30.82 13.27
C GLN A 232 -6.84 31.32 12.41
N ARG A 233 -7.21 30.50 11.43
CA ARG A 233 -8.40 30.75 10.61
C ARG A 233 -9.03 29.44 10.17
N THR A 234 -10.32 29.50 9.88
CA THR A 234 -11.06 28.40 9.28
C THR A 234 -11.08 28.54 7.77
N LEU A 235 -10.91 27.42 7.06
CA LEU A 235 -11.17 27.32 5.64
C LEU A 235 -12.37 26.40 5.40
N ASP A 236 -13.34 26.90 4.64
CA ASP A 236 -14.48 26.10 4.18
C ASP A 236 -13.99 25.19 3.04
N VAL A 237 -13.90 23.89 3.33
CA VAL A 237 -13.52 22.85 2.38
C VAL A 237 -14.38 21.62 2.65
N THR A 238 -14.66 20.87 1.60
CA THR A 238 -15.45 19.63 1.70
C THR A 238 -14.58 18.38 1.69
N GLY A 239 -13.33 18.51 1.23
CA GLY A 239 -12.35 17.42 1.22
C GLY A 239 -11.02 17.83 1.84
N PHE A 240 -10.42 16.91 2.58
CA PHE A 240 -9.11 17.05 3.23
C PHE A 240 -8.21 15.87 2.88
N PHE A 241 -7.15 16.15 2.10
CA PHE A 241 -6.24 15.15 1.57
C PHE A 241 -4.89 15.19 2.29
N VAL A 242 -4.37 14.03 2.67
CA VAL A 242 -3.13 13.90 3.44
C VAL A 242 -2.06 13.24 2.57
N ALA A 243 -1.16 14.05 2.00
CA ALA A 243 -0.14 13.63 1.04
C ALA A 243 1.28 13.75 1.61
N ILE A 244 1.49 13.26 2.84
CA ILE A 244 2.79 13.29 3.54
C ILE A 244 3.61 12.00 3.38
N GLY A 245 3.23 11.16 2.40
CA GLY A 245 3.93 9.94 2.03
C GLY A 245 3.38 8.69 2.69
N HIS A 246 4.01 7.56 2.40
CA HIS A 246 3.65 6.24 2.93
C HIS A 246 4.85 5.62 3.65
N LYS A 247 4.59 4.67 4.55
CA LYS A 247 5.60 3.79 5.15
C LYS A 247 5.36 2.36 4.64
N PRO A 248 6.26 1.78 3.84
CA PRO A 248 6.15 0.37 3.46
C PRO A 248 6.22 -0.53 4.70
N ASN A 249 5.41 -1.59 4.73
CA ASN A 249 5.32 -2.51 5.87
C ASN A 249 6.39 -3.60 5.74
N THR A 250 7.66 -3.18 5.71
CA THR A 250 8.80 -4.00 5.28
C THR A 250 9.89 -4.11 6.33
N ASP A 251 9.71 -3.51 7.51
CA ASP A 251 10.73 -3.41 8.56
C ASP A 251 11.36 -4.77 8.93
N ILE A 252 10.59 -5.86 8.90
CA ILE A 252 11.07 -7.21 9.25
C ILE A 252 12.00 -7.83 8.19
N PHE A 253 12.10 -7.24 6.99
CA PHE A 253 12.90 -7.77 5.88
C PHE A 253 14.21 -7.00 5.65
N LYS A 254 14.40 -5.86 6.33
CA LYS A 254 15.47 -4.88 6.05
C LYS A 254 16.90 -5.43 6.19
N ASP A 255 17.08 -6.46 7.01
CA ASP A 255 18.40 -7.06 7.26
C ASP A 255 18.75 -8.12 6.20
N TYR A 256 17.81 -8.45 5.29
CA TYR A 256 17.96 -9.48 4.26
C TYR A 256 17.80 -8.94 2.83
N LEU A 257 16.88 -7.99 2.64
CA LEU A 257 16.49 -7.50 1.32
C LEU A 257 17.06 -6.13 1.02
N ASP A 258 17.46 -5.93 -0.24
CA ASP A 258 17.81 -4.62 -0.74
C ASP A 258 16.56 -3.71 -0.76
N MET A 259 16.69 -2.52 -0.20
CA MET A 259 15.61 -1.54 -0.07
C MET A 259 16.04 -0.16 -0.55
N ASP A 260 15.09 0.65 -1.00
CA ASP A 260 15.32 2.06 -1.24
C ASP A 260 15.49 2.84 0.08
N SER A 261 15.86 4.13 -0.01
CA SER A 261 16.04 4.99 1.17
C SER A 261 14.77 5.22 2.00
N ASN A 262 13.59 4.86 1.46
CA ASN A 262 12.30 4.98 2.12
C ASN A 262 11.78 3.63 2.66
N GLY A 263 12.54 2.54 2.48
CA GLY A 263 12.23 1.19 2.94
C GLY A 263 11.42 0.35 1.97
N TYR A 264 11.19 0.77 0.72
CA TYR A 264 10.52 -0.08 -0.27
C TYR A 264 11.47 -1.18 -0.74
N ILE A 265 10.96 -2.41 -0.86
CA ILE A 265 11.77 -3.54 -1.35
C ILE A 265 12.13 -3.31 -2.82
N LEU A 266 13.41 -3.43 -3.14
CA LEU A 266 13.88 -3.36 -4.52
C LEU A 266 13.63 -4.69 -5.23
N THR A 267 13.00 -4.61 -6.40
CA THR A 267 12.76 -5.75 -7.29
C THR A 267 13.48 -5.55 -8.62
N GLU A 268 13.84 -6.66 -9.28
CA GLU A 268 14.38 -6.59 -10.64
C GLU A 268 13.36 -5.95 -11.59
N LYS A 269 13.83 -5.00 -12.41
CA LYS A 269 12.94 -4.25 -13.31
C LYS A 269 12.17 -5.18 -14.25
N GLY A 270 10.85 -5.17 -14.14
CA GLY A 270 9.95 -5.99 -14.97
C GLY A 270 9.66 -7.39 -14.40
N SER A 271 10.09 -7.69 -13.17
CA SER A 271 9.75 -8.91 -12.43
C SER A 271 9.37 -8.55 -10.99
N THR A 272 9.15 -9.55 -10.14
CA THR A 272 8.96 -9.38 -8.68
C THR A 272 10.10 -9.97 -7.85
N ARG A 273 11.22 -10.34 -8.49
CA ARG A 273 12.35 -10.99 -7.82
C ARG A 273 13.12 -9.99 -6.97
N THR A 274 13.47 -10.41 -5.76
CA THR A 274 14.36 -9.67 -4.86
C THR A 274 15.81 -10.11 -5.05
N ASN A 275 16.73 -9.57 -4.24
CA ASN A 275 18.12 -10.02 -4.18
C ASN A 275 18.28 -11.45 -3.60
N ILE A 276 17.24 -12.01 -2.98
CA ILE A 276 17.26 -13.37 -2.43
C ILE A 276 16.45 -14.31 -3.33
N PRO A 277 17.06 -15.40 -3.87
CA PRO A 277 16.33 -16.39 -4.66
C PRO A 277 15.18 -17.00 -3.85
N GLY A 278 14.05 -17.30 -4.50
CA GLY A 278 12.87 -17.84 -3.82
C GLY A 278 12.04 -16.80 -3.03
N VAL A 279 12.52 -15.56 -2.90
CA VAL A 279 11.80 -14.46 -2.25
C VAL A 279 11.38 -13.41 -3.27
N PHE A 280 10.08 -13.10 -3.29
CA PHE A 280 9.45 -12.17 -4.23
C PHE A 280 8.69 -11.07 -3.48
N ALA A 281 8.56 -9.89 -4.06
CA ALA A 281 7.78 -8.79 -3.50
C ALA A 281 6.79 -8.22 -4.52
N CYS A 282 5.58 -7.89 -4.07
CA CYS A 282 4.53 -7.33 -4.92
C CYS A 282 3.65 -6.32 -4.19
N GLY A 283 2.86 -5.57 -4.96
CA GLY A 283 2.06 -4.45 -4.47
C GLY A 283 2.90 -3.35 -3.85
N ASP A 284 2.28 -2.57 -2.97
CA ASP A 284 2.84 -1.35 -2.40
C ASP A 284 4.06 -1.59 -1.48
N ALA A 285 4.39 -2.84 -1.14
CA ALA A 285 5.64 -3.13 -0.43
C ALA A 285 6.90 -2.83 -1.28
N GLN A 286 6.75 -2.84 -2.61
CA GLN A 286 7.81 -2.55 -3.59
C GLN A 286 7.44 -1.44 -4.59
N ASP A 287 6.16 -1.04 -4.67
CA ASP A 287 5.70 0.02 -5.56
C ASP A 287 5.51 1.35 -4.81
N ASN A 288 6.44 2.27 -4.98
CA ASN A 288 6.34 3.65 -4.48
C ASN A 288 5.76 4.62 -5.52
N VAL A 289 5.43 4.15 -6.74
CA VAL A 289 5.03 4.97 -7.88
C VAL A 289 3.51 4.97 -8.04
N TYR A 290 2.91 3.81 -8.30
CA TYR A 290 1.50 3.74 -8.71
C TYR A 290 0.54 3.59 -7.51
N ARG A 291 0.82 2.65 -6.59
CA ARG A 291 0.07 2.47 -5.34
C ARG A 291 -1.45 2.37 -5.56
N GLN A 292 -1.87 1.50 -6.47
CA GLN A 292 -3.28 1.26 -6.78
C GLN A 292 -3.63 -0.21 -6.59
N ALA A 293 -4.87 -0.49 -6.20
CA ALA A 293 -5.35 -1.86 -6.02
C ALA A 293 -5.14 -2.74 -7.27
N ILE A 294 -5.34 -2.17 -8.46
CA ILE A 294 -5.19 -2.89 -9.72
C ILE A 294 -3.72 -3.15 -10.10
N THR A 295 -2.80 -2.21 -9.81
CA THR A 295 -1.36 -2.45 -10.02
C THR A 295 -0.82 -3.45 -9.00
N ALA A 296 -1.31 -3.40 -7.75
CA ALA A 296 -1.00 -4.39 -6.73
C ALA A 296 -1.50 -5.79 -7.13
N ALA A 297 -2.74 -5.92 -7.61
CA ALA A 297 -3.25 -7.20 -8.13
C ALA A 297 -2.39 -7.72 -9.29
N GLY A 298 -2.04 -6.85 -10.26
CA GLY A 298 -1.17 -7.21 -11.38
C GLY A 298 0.21 -7.74 -10.95
N THR A 299 0.87 -7.05 -10.02
CA THR A 299 2.17 -7.51 -9.48
C THR A 299 2.02 -8.76 -8.60
N GLY A 300 0.88 -8.97 -7.94
CA GLY A 300 0.55 -10.22 -7.25
C GLY A 300 0.51 -11.42 -8.19
N CYS A 301 -0.08 -11.26 -9.38
CA CYS A 301 -0.03 -12.26 -10.44
C CYS A 301 1.41 -12.54 -10.88
N MET A 302 2.21 -11.48 -11.14
CA MET A 302 3.61 -11.62 -11.51
C MET A 302 4.40 -12.43 -10.46
N ALA A 303 4.21 -12.14 -9.17
CA ALA A 303 4.88 -12.84 -8.08
C ALA A 303 4.55 -14.33 -8.00
N ALA A 304 3.29 -14.71 -8.18
CA ALA A 304 2.93 -16.12 -8.23
C ALA A 304 3.58 -16.86 -9.41
N LEU A 305 3.66 -16.22 -10.58
CA LEU A 305 4.27 -16.82 -11.77
C LEU A 305 5.81 -16.89 -11.67
N ASP A 306 6.45 -15.92 -11.06
CA ASP A 306 7.89 -15.97 -10.79
C ASP A 306 8.23 -17.01 -9.70
N ALA A 307 7.38 -17.14 -8.68
CA ALA A 307 7.51 -18.17 -7.66
C ALA A 307 7.31 -19.58 -8.23
N GLU A 308 6.31 -19.77 -9.08
CA GLU A 308 6.07 -21.06 -9.76
C GLU A 308 7.30 -21.51 -10.55
N ARG A 309 7.87 -20.63 -11.39
CA ARG A 309 9.08 -20.93 -12.17
C ARG A 309 10.26 -21.31 -11.28
N TYR A 310 10.43 -20.60 -10.17
CA TYR A 310 11.48 -20.90 -9.21
C TYR A 310 11.30 -22.28 -8.57
N LEU A 311 10.07 -22.62 -8.15
CA LEU A 311 9.77 -23.93 -7.58
C LEU A 311 10.00 -25.06 -8.59
N VAL A 312 9.65 -24.86 -9.87
CA VAL A 312 9.98 -25.84 -10.92
C VAL A 312 11.50 -26.04 -11.04
N THR A 313 12.29 -24.96 -11.02
CA THR A 313 13.75 -25.10 -11.03
C THR A 313 14.30 -25.81 -9.80
N LEU A 314 13.68 -25.61 -8.63
CA LEU A 314 14.05 -26.28 -7.38
C LEU A 314 13.77 -27.77 -7.44
N GLU A 315 12.56 -28.16 -7.89
CA GLU A 315 12.17 -29.56 -8.08
C GLU A 315 13.10 -30.26 -9.09
N MET A 316 13.49 -29.59 -10.18
CA MET A 316 14.44 -30.15 -11.15
C MET A 316 15.83 -30.41 -10.53
N GLN A 317 16.30 -29.52 -9.64
CA GLN A 317 17.57 -29.72 -8.93
C GLN A 317 17.50 -30.93 -7.99
N GLU A 318 16.39 -31.15 -7.29
CA GLU A 318 16.18 -32.35 -6.45
C GLU A 318 16.36 -33.64 -7.26
N HIS A 319 15.72 -33.71 -8.43
CA HIS A 319 15.78 -34.89 -9.30
C HIS A 319 17.17 -35.13 -9.90
N MET A 320 18.02 -34.10 -10.00
CA MET A 320 19.39 -34.26 -10.48
C MET A 320 20.37 -34.72 -9.39
N VAL A 321 20.00 -34.56 -8.12
CA VAL A 321 20.86 -34.89 -6.96
C VAL A 321 20.45 -36.22 -6.30
N ALA A 322 19.23 -36.69 -6.55
CA ALA A 322 18.71 -38.00 -6.14
C ALA A 322 19.17 -39.16 -7.04
#